data_AF-A0A1B8ZJM7-F1
#
_entry.id   AF-A0A1B8ZJM7-F1
#
_cell.length_a   1.000
_cell.length_b   1.000
_cell.length_c   1.000
_cell.angle_alpha   90.00
_cell.angle_beta   90.00
_cell.angle_gamma   90.00
#
_symmetry.space_group_name_H-M   'P 1'
#
loop_
_entity.id
_entity.type
_entity.pdbx_description
1 polymer ?
#
loop_
_entity_poly.entity_id
_entity_poly.type
_entity_poly.pdbx_seq_one_letter_code
_entity_poly.pdbx_strand_id
1 'polypeptide(L)' 'MSSTKENITNVQVANEEDPICHMKTAEFLKDTAVYKNKTYGFCSAYCKDEFKQNPEKYAQK' A
#
# COMPACT_ATOMS: atom_id res chain seq x y z
N MET A 1 -8.38 20.49 -25.82
CA MET A 1 -9.13 19.45 -25.08
C MET A 1 -8.13 18.74 -24.18
N SER A 2 -7.89 19.28 -23.00
CA SER A 2 -8.67 19.06 -21.76
C SER A 2 -8.19 17.82 -21.02
N SER A 3 -7.83 18.06 -19.76
CA SER A 3 -7.75 17.11 -18.67
C SER A 3 -6.43 16.37 -18.51
N THR A 4 -5.48 17.12 -17.94
CA THR A 4 -4.66 16.71 -16.78
C THR A 4 -5.22 15.45 -16.11
N LYS A 5 -4.69 14.28 -16.49
CA LYS A 5 -4.68 13.14 -15.58
C LYS A 5 -3.56 13.43 -14.59
N GLU A 6 -3.87 14.22 -13.56
CA GLU A 6 -3.11 14.20 -12.31
C GLU A 6 -3.26 12.78 -11.75
N ASN A 7 -2.44 11.87 -12.27
CA ASN A 7 -2.25 10.56 -11.70
C ASN A 7 -1.55 10.80 -10.37
N ILE A 8 -2.29 10.61 -9.29
CA ILE A 8 -1.82 10.48 -7.93
C ILE A 8 -0.88 9.26 -7.79
N THR A 9 0.19 9.17 -8.58
CA THR A 9 1.12 8.03 -8.64
C THR A 9 2.30 8.14 -7.66
N ASN A 10 2.33 9.17 -6.83
CA ASN A 10 3.51 9.51 -6.02
C ASN A 10 3.34 9.28 -4.52
N VAL A 11 2.45 8.38 -4.09
CA VAL A 11 2.43 7.98 -2.68
C VAL A 11 3.62 7.06 -2.40
N GLN A 12 4.60 7.59 -1.67
CA GLN A 12 5.84 6.88 -1.37
C GLN A 12 5.61 5.89 -0.22
N VAL A 13 5.29 4.66 -0.59
CA VAL A 13 5.19 3.52 0.32
C VAL A 13 6.43 2.64 0.20
N ALA A 14 6.80 1.99 1.30
CA ALA A 14 7.89 1.03 1.38
C ALA A 14 7.59 -0.29 0.64
N ASN A 15 6.35 -0.49 0.17
CA ASN A 15 5.96 -1.59 -0.70
C ASN A 15 5.34 -1.08 -2.01
N GLU A 16 5.88 -1.51 -3.13
CA GLU A 16 5.29 -1.23 -4.45
C GLU A 16 4.00 -2.05 -4.70
N GLU A 17 3.84 -3.14 -3.94
CA GLU A 17 2.78 -4.12 -4.07
C GLU A 17 2.25 -4.50 -2.68
N ASP A 18 0.94 -4.70 -2.58
CA ASP A 18 0.29 -5.09 -1.34
C ASP A 18 0.74 -6.52 -0.95
N PRO A 19 1.31 -6.74 0.24
CA PRO A 19 1.81 -8.05 0.64
C PRO A 19 0.71 -9.09 0.91
N ILE A 20 -0.56 -8.68 0.93
CA ILE A 20 -1.73 -9.56 1.11
C ILE A 20 -2.31 -9.95 -0.25
N CYS A 21 -2.62 -8.95 -1.07
CA CYS A 21 -3.34 -9.15 -2.34
C CYS A 21 -2.41 -9.23 -3.57
N HIS A 22 -1.11 -8.92 -3.42
CA HIS A 22 -0.12 -8.75 -4.50
C HIS A 22 -0.57 -7.75 -5.59
N MET A 23 -1.51 -6.86 -5.29
CA MET A 23 -1.89 -5.79 -6.20
C MET A 23 -0.95 -4.60 -6.06
N LYS A 24 -0.77 -3.85 -7.15
CA LYS A 24 -0.01 -2.60 -7.14
C LYS A 24 -0.65 -1.59 -6.20
N THR A 25 0.08 -1.20 -5.16
CA THR A 25 -0.34 -0.12 -4.26
C THR A 25 -0.33 1.20 -4.99
N ALA A 26 0.57 1.42 -5.95
CA ALA A 26 0.68 2.67 -6.71
C ALA A 26 -0.63 3.11 -7.41
N GLU A 27 -1.46 2.16 -7.87
CA GLU A 27 -2.71 2.46 -8.59
C GLU A 27 -3.95 2.29 -7.71
N PHE A 28 -3.88 1.44 -6.68
CA PHE A 28 -5.02 1.03 -5.86
C PHE A 28 -4.87 1.35 -4.37
N LEU A 29 -3.95 2.25 -4.00
CA LEU A 29 -3.73 2.65 -2.62
C LEU A 29 -5.03 3.20 -2.00
N LYS A 30 -5.63 2.43 -1.09
CA LYS A 30 -6.78 2.89 -0.30
C LYS A 30 -6.40 3.23 1.12
N ASP A 31 -5.44 2.52 1.68
CA ASP A 31 -5.04 2.68 3.06
C ASP A 31 -3.53 2.51 3.22
N THR A 32 -2.97 3.05 4.30
CA THR A 32 -1.56 2.89 4.66
C THR A 32 -1.40 2.56 6.15
N ALA A 33 -0.34 1.84 6.49
CA ALA A 33 0.04 1.58 7.87
C ALA A 33 1.55 1.77 8.05
N VAL A 34 1.93 2.44 9.13
CA VAL A 34 3.35 2.62 9.47
C VAL A 34 3.79 1.43 10.31
N TYR A 35 4.84 0.73 9.87
CA TYR A 35 5.44 -0.38 10.57
C TYR A 35 6.97 -0.31 10.50
N LYS A 36 7.65 -0.39 11.65
CA LYS A 36 9.14 -0.28 11.73
C LYS A 36 9.70 0.94 10.97
N ASN A 37 9.10 2.12 11.15
CA ASN A 37 9.45 3.36 10.43
C ASN A 37 9.29 3.31 8.90
N LYS A 38 8.66 2.28 8.35
CA LYS A 38 8.32 2.15 6.94
C LYS A 38 6.80 2.32 6.76
N THR A 39 6.38 3.09 5.77
CA THR A 39 4.95 3.25 5.45
C THR A 39 4.53 2.19 4.44
N TYR A 40 3.67 1.26 4.80
CA TYR A 40 3.14 0.23 3.90
C TYR A 40 1.79 0.67 3.34
N GLY A 41 1.60 0.47 2.05
CA GLY A 41 0.37 0.69 1.31
C GLY A 41 -0.47 -0.55 1.18
N PHE A 42 -1.78 -0.36 1.21
CA PHE A 42 -2.78 -1.41 1.11
C PHE A 42 -3.84 -1.09 0.06
N CYS A 43 -4.20 -2.10 -0.71
CA CYS A 43 -5.25 -2.06 -1.73
C CYS A 43 -6.65 -1.91 -1.11
N SER A 44 -6.80 -2.28 0.18
CA SER A 44 -8.07 -2.27 0.90
C SER A 44 -7.87 -2.35 2.43
N ALA A 45 -8.91 -1.99 3.19
CA ALA A 45 -8.91 -2.09 4.65
C ALA A 45 -8.65 -3.53 5.14
N TYR A 46 -9.18 -4.52 4.42
CA TYR A 46 -8.91 -5.94 4.68
C TYR A 46 -7.41 -6.25 4.68
N CYS A 47 -6.67 -5.74 3.70
CA CYS A 47 -5.23 -5.99 3.60
C CYS A 47 -4.46 -5.33 4.75
N LYS A 48 -4.91 -4.15 5.19
CA LYS A 48 -4.36 -3.50 6.40
C LYS A 48 -4.65 -4.31 7.67
N ASP A 49 -5.84 -4.86 7.84
CA ASP A 49 -6.19 -5.68 9.00
C ASP A 49 -5.40 -6.99 9.03
N GLU A 50 -5.29 -7.69 7.90
CA GLU A 50 -4.46 -8.89 7.75
C GLU A 50 -2.99 -8.57 8.06
N PHE A 51 -2.50 -7.43 7.55
CA PHE A 51 -1.17 -6.93 7.84
C PHE A 51 -0.99 -6.61 9.32
N LYS A 52 -1.96 -5.96 9.98
CA LYS A 52 -1.90 -5.69 11.43
C LYS A 52 -1.91 -6.96 12.28
N GLN A 53 -2.57 -8.01 11.81
CA GLN A 53 -2.58 -9.30 12.49
C GLN A 53 -1.22 -10.00 12.39
N ASN A 54 -0.55 -9.93 11.24
CA ASN A 54 0.75 -10.59 11.03
C ASN A 54 1.78 -9.67 10.35
N PRO A 55 2.13 -8.51 10.93
CA PRO A 55 2.93 -7.51 10.24
C PRO A 55 4.34 -8.01 9.99
N GLU A 56 4.89 -8.87 10.85
CA GLU A 56 6.20 -9.48 10.64
C GLU A 56 6.28 -10.41 9.43
N LYS A 57 5.20 -11.11 9.12
CA LYS A 57 5.13 -12.03 7.98
C LYS A 57 5.09 -11.26 6.67
N TYR A 58 4.38 -10.14 6.66
CA TYR A 58 4.15 -9.33 5.46
C TYR A 58 5.18 -8.22 5.27
N ALA A 59 5.79 -7.71 6.34
CA ALA A 59 6.86 -6.71 6.31
C ALA A 59 8.25 -7.34 6.16
N GLN A 60 8.38 -8.62 5.83
CA GLN A 60 9.65 -9.38 5.82
C GLN A 60 10.61 -9.02 4.67
N LYS A 61 10.61 -7.76 4.19
CA LYS A 61 11.51 -7.28 3.13
C LYS A 61 12.51 -6.24 3.64
#